data_AF-A0A7W0GIW1-F1
#
_entry.id   AF-A0A7W0GIW1-F1
#
_cell.length_a   1.000
_cell.length_b   1.000
_cell.length_c   1.000
_cell.angle_alpha   90.00
_cell.angle_beta   90.00
_cell.angle_gamma   90.00
#
_symmetry.space_group_name_H-M   'P 1'
#
loop_
_entity.id
_entity.type
_entity.pdbx_description
1 polymer ?
#
loop_
_entity_poly.entity_id
_entity_poly.type
_entity_poly.pdbx_seq_one_letter_code
_entity_poly.pdbx_strand_id
1 'polypeptide(L)'
;AAAGGLTLVVGGALTLAISLALDTGRYAELSRAVAPSWTGAVGLALLGALLLPNAIVYAITVGVGPGFALGRGTSVGAWNVDIDTVPALPLLAALPDGGTPPYATLAVPVLAGIVIGLVLVRRLDSEDERGVLSAAGWAALAAVGVALLLGVAAYLAGGPLGSGRLATVGPSGWLAAAYAAVELGVVAAVAAAAARFRRRPA
;
A
#
# COMPACT_ATOMS: atom_id res chain seq x y z
N ALA A 1 14.53 5.42 -5.67
CA ALA A 1 14.06 4.28 -4.86
C ALA A 1 13.65 4.71 -3.44
N ALA A 2 14.57 5.07 -2.54
CA ALA A 2 14.26 5.39 -1.13
C ALA A 2 13.14 6.43 -0.93
N ALA A 3 13.20 7.57 -1.63
CA ALA A 3 12.16 8.61 -1.54
C ALA A 3 10.78 8.11 -1.97
N GLY A 4 10.69 7.31 -3.05
CA GLY A 4 9.43 6.73 -3.51
C GLY A 4 8.89 5.65 -2.58
N GLY A 5 9.77 4.80 -2.03
CA GLY A 5 9.39 3.84 -0.99
C GLY A 5 8.83 4.53 0.25
N LEU A 6 9.45 5.64 0.68
CA LEU A 6 8.94 6.45 1.78
C LEU A 6 7.56 7.06 1.46
N THR A 7 7.36 7.55 0.24
CA THR A 7 6.04 8.06 -0.21
C THR A 7 4.96 6.99 -0.12
N LEU A 8 5.24 5.74 -0.50
CA LEU A 8 4.30 4.63 -0.34
C LEU A 8 3.98 4.37 1.13
N VAL A 9 4.99 4.28 2.00
CA VAL A 9 4.81 4.01 3.43
C VAL A 9 3.98 5.11 4.09
N VAL A 10 4.33 6.38 3.83
CA VAL A 10 3.60 7.54 4.39
C VAL A 10 2.17 7.59 3.84
N GLY A 11 1.98 7.39 2.54
CA GLY A 11 0.65 7.40 1.92
C GLY A 11 -0.24 6.26 2.44
N GLY A 12 0.32 5.06 2.61
CA GLY A 12 -0.37 3.92 3.22
C GLY A 12 -0.76 4.18 4.68
N ALA A 13 0.16 4.75 5.47
CA ALA A 13 -0.10 5.11 6.87
C ALA A 13 -1.18 6.20 7.00
N LEU A 14 -1.15 7.23 6.15
CA LEU A 14 -2.17 8.28 6.12
C LEU A 14 -3.54 7.71 5.74
N THR A 15 -3.59 6.83 4.74
CA THR A 15 -4.83 6.15 4.34
C THR A 15 -5.43 5.38 5.52
N LEU A 16 -4.61 4.60 6.21
CA LEU A 16 -5.03 3.84 7.39
C LEU A 16 -5.54 4.76 8.51
N ALA A 17 -4.82 5.85 8.78
CA ALA A 17 -5.19 6.81 9.81
C ALA A 17 -6.53 7.51 9.50
N ILE A 18 -6.76 7.89 8.24
CA ILE A 18 -8.01 8.50 7.79
C ILE A 18 -9.17 7.51 7.94
N SER A 19 -9.01 6.27 7.47
CA SER A 19 -10.05 5.24 7.64
C SER A 19 -10.40 5.01 9.12
N LEU A 20 -9.40 4.89 10.00
CA LEU A 20 -9.63 4.73 11.44
C LEU A 20 -10.32 5.95 12.07
N ALA A 21 -10.01 7.16 11.59
CA ALA A 21 -10.62 8.40 12.09
C ALA A 21 -12.08 8.56 11.63
N LEU A 22 -12.44 8.01 10.47
CA LEU A 22 -13.82 8.03 9.97
C LEU A 22 -14.69 6.98 10.68
N ASP A 23 -14.14 5.82 11.04
CA ASP A 23 -14.89 4.70 11.63
C ASP A 23 -14.67 4.50 13.15
N THR A 24 -14.42 5.60 13.86
CA THR A 24 -14.14 5.58 15.32
C THR A 24 -15.24 4.92 16.15
N GLY A 25 -16.51 5.06 15.79
CA GLY A 25 -17.64 4.46 16.48
C GLY A 25 -17.63 2.93 16.42
N ARG A 26 -17.42 2.37 15.22
CA ARG A 26 -17.36 0.93 14.97
C ARG A 26 -16.11 0.31 15.60
N TYR A 27 -14.98 1.03 15.58
CA TYR A 27 -13.78 0.64 16.30
C TYR A 27 -14.01 0.58 17.83
N ALA A 28 -14.71 1.56 18.40
CA ALA A 28 -15.02 1.60 19.82
C ALA A 28 -16.00 0.50 20.26
N GLU A 29 -16.93 0.10 19.40
CA GLU A 29 -17.84 -1.03 19.66
C GLU A 29 -17.13 -2.38 19.59
N LEU A 30 -16.33 -2.62 18.55
CA LEU A 30 -15.59 -3.87 18.39
C LEU A 30 -14.52 -4.06 19.46
N SER A 31 -13.82 -3.00 19.83
CA SER A 31 -12.83 -3.05 20.92
C SER A 31 -13.48 -3.40 22.27
N ARG A 32 -14.67 -2.85 22.58
CA ARG A 32 -15.43 -3.22 23.78
C ARG A 32 -15.97 -4.64 23.75
N ALA A 33 -16.39 -5.13 22.58
CA ALA A 33 -16.89 -6.49 22.42
C ALA A 33 -15.80 -7.55 22.62
N VAL A 34 -14.58 -7.28 22.14
CA VAL A 34 -13.44 -8.21 22.21
C VAL A 34 -12.68 -8.10 23.54
N ALA A 35 -12.55 -6.88 24.07
CA ALA A 35 -11.77 -6.58 25.26
C ALA A 35 -12.56 -5.67 26.22
N PRO A 36 -13.54 -6.21 26.97
CA PRO A 36 -14.37 -5.42 27.87
C PRO A 36 -13.61 -4.92 29.12
N SER A 37 -12.42 -5.48 29.41
CA SER A 37 -11.57 -5.08 30.53
C SER A 37 -10.47 -4.10 30.11
N TRP A 38 -10.00 -3.26 31.05
CA TRP A 38 -8.91 -2.32 30.78
C TRP A 38 -7.60 -3.02 30.38
N THR A 39 -7.30 -4.18 30.99
CA THR A 39 -6.14 -5.01 30.63
C THR A 39 -6.26 -5.57 29.23
N GLY A 40 -7.48 -5.97 28.83
CA GLY A 40 -7.78 -6.37 27.46
C GLY A 40 -7.57 -5.22 26.48
N ALA A 41 -8.02 -4.00 26.81
CA ALA A 41 -7.84 -2.82 25.97
C ALA A 41 -6.36 -2.47 25.75
N VAL A 42 -5.53 -2.57 26.79
CA VAL A 42 -4.06 -2.38 26.69
C VAL A 42 -3.43 -3.48 25.83
N GLY A 43 -3.81 -4.74 26.03
CA GLY A 43 -3.33 -5.86 25.21
C GLY A 43 -3.70 -5.69 23.73
N LEU A 44 -4.91 -5.24 23.46
CA LEU A 44 -5.41 -4.96 22.10
C LEU A 44 -4.70 -3.77 21.46
N ALA A 45 -4.39 -2.72 22.22
CA ALA A 45 -3.60 -1.58 21.75
C ALA A 45 -2.16 -1.99 21.41
N LEU A 46 -1.51 -2.81 22.24
CA LEU A 46 -0.17 -3.34 21.98
C LEU A 46 -0.17 -4.24 20.74
N LEU A 47 -1.18 -5.09 20.60
CA LEU A 47 -1.35 -5.94 19.42
C LEU A 47 -1.57 -5.10 18.16
N GLY A 48 -2.40 -4.05 18.24
CA GLY A 48 -2.62 -3.09 17.16
C GLY A 48 -1.33 -2.37 16.75
N ALA A 49 -0.53 -1.94 17.71
CA ALA A 49 0.78 -1.33 17.45
C ALA A 49 1.75 -2.31 16.77
N LEU A 50 1.75 -3.57 17.19
CA LEU A 50 2.59 -4.62 16.60
C LEU A 50 2.15 -4.99 15.17
N LEU A 51 0.85 -4.94 14.89
CA LEU A 51 0.26 -5.21 13.58
C LEU A 51 0.22 -3.99 12.66
N LEU A 52 0.57 -2.80 13.16
CA LEU A 52 0.54 -1.54 12.41
C LEU A 52 1.38 -1.59 11.11
N PRO A 53 2.60 -2.18 11.10
CA PRO A 53 3.38 -2.31 9.86
C PRO A 53 2.64 -3.14 8.81
N ASN A 54 1.97 -4.21 9.23
CA ASN A 54 1.20 -5.08 8.33
C ASN A 54 -0.02 -4.33 7.79
N ALA A 55 -0.72 -3.57 8.64
CA ALA A 55 -1.87 -2.77 8.23
C ALA A 55 -1.49 -1.70 7.18
N ILE A 56 -0.32 -1.08 7.31
CA ILE A 56 0.20 -0.12 6.31
C ILE A 56 0.43 -0.83 4.97
N VAL A 57 1.06 -2.01 4.98
CA VAL A 57 1.27 -2.80 3.76
C VAL A 57 -0.05 -3.17 3.10
N TYR A 58 -1.07 -3.53 3.90
CA TYR A 58 -2.39 -3.88 3.39
C TYR A 58 -3.04 -2.66 2.72
N ALA A 59 -2.97 -1.49 3.34
CA ALA A 59 -3.46 -0.24 2.76
C ALA A 59 -2.75 0.11 1.44
N ILE A 60 -1.43 -0.09 1.35
CA ILE A 60 -0.66 0.10 0.10
C ILE A 60 -1.14 -0.86 -0.98
N THR A 61 -1.37 -2.14 -0.66
CA THR A 61 -1.82 -3.13 -1.65
C THR A 61 -3.24 -2.88 -2.16
N VAL A 62 -4.10 -2.23 -1.36
CA VAL A 62 -5.38 -1.71 -1.84
C VAL A 62 -5.15 -0.61 -2.87
N GLY A 63 -4.27 0.35 -2.59
CA GLY A 63 -3.93 1.44 -3.51
C GLY A 63 -3.31 0.95 -4.84
N VAL A 64 -2.44 -0.06 -4.79
CA VAL A 64 -1.80 -0.64 -5.98
C VAL A 64 -2.78 -1.50 -6.81
N GLY A 65 -3.90 -1.93 -6.22
CA GLY A 65 -4.94 -2.70 -6.91
C GLY A 65 -5.21 -4.11 -6.38
N PRO A 66 -4.20 -5.00 -6.19
CA PRO A 66 -4.46 -6.42 -5.91
C PRO A 66 -5.10 -6.65 -4.55
N GLY A 67 -4.99 -5.68 -3.63
CA GLY A 67 -5.64 -5.74 -2.34
C GLY A 67 -5.11 -6.86 -1.44
N PHE A 68 -5.97 -7.31 -0.53
CA PHE A 68 -5.67 -8.41 0.39
C PHE A 68 -6.91 -9.25 0.68
N ALA A 69 -6.68 -10.51 1.09
CA ALA A 69 -7.71 -11.44 1.49
C ALA A 69 -7.75 -11.62 3.00
N LEU A 70 -8.94 -11.72 3.58
CA LEU A 70 -9.17 -11.99 5.00
C LEU A 70 -9.97 -13.29 5.13
N GLY A 71 -9.33 -14.39 4.78
CA GLY A 71 -9.97 -15.71 4.79
C GLY A 71 -10.85 -16.01 3.57
N ARG A 72 -11.46 -17.19 3.55
CA ARG A 72 -12.35 -17.60 2.44
C ARG A 72 -13.61 -16.73 2.41
N GLY A 73 -13.79 -15.99 1.31
CA GLY A 73 -14.99 -15.20 1.03
C GLY A 73 -14.92 -13.72 1.42
N THR A 74 -13.75 -13.23 1.87
CA THR A 74 -13.57 -11.80 2.15
C THR A 74 -12.33 -11.28 1.41
N SER A 75 -12.54 -10.42 0.41
CA SER A 75 -11.48 -9.78 -0.36
C SER A 75 -11.71 -8.28 -0.46
N VAL A 76 -10.64 -7.51 -0.24
CA VAL A 76 -10.67 -6.05 -0.33
C VAL A 76 -9.56 -5.60 -1.26
N GLY A 77 -9.92 -5.04 -2.40
CA GLY A 77 -9.02 -4.43 -3.37
C GLY A 77 -9.60 -3.12 -3.93
N ALA A 78 -8.83 -2.45 -4.80
CA ALA A 78 -9.29 -1.19 -5.41
C ALA A 78 -10.54 -1.36 -6.29
N TRP A 79 -10.73 -2.56 -6.85
CA TRP A 79 -11.74 -2.85 -7.87
C TRP A 79 -12.90 -3.72 -7.37
N ASN A 80 -12.71 -4.38 -6.24
CA ASN A 80 -13.64 -5.36 -5.67
C ASN A 80 -13.58 -5.21 -4.15
N VAL A 81 -14.75 -5.14 -3.52
CA VAL A 81 -14.91 -5.32 -2.08
C VAL A 81 -16.00 -6.39 -1.92
N ASP A 82 -15.60 -7.60 -1.57
CA ASP A 82 -16.50 -8.73 -1.32
C ASP A 82 -16.37 -9.13 0.15
N ILE A 83 -17.44 -8.96 0.93
CA ILE A 83 -17.44 -9.12 2.38
C ILE A 83 -18.61 -10.02 2.77
N ASP A 84 -18.37 -11.33 2.88
CA ASP A 84 -19.39 -12.32 3.26
C ASP A 84 -19.57 -12.40 4.80
N THR A 85 -18.47 -12.32 5.58
CA THR A 85 -18.54 -12.29 7.05
C THR A 85 -17.21 -11.80 7.64
N VAL A 86 -17.20 -10.61 8.25
CA VAL A 86 -15.97 -10.01 8.81
C VAL A 86 -15.62 -10.69 10.14
N PRO A 87 -14.39 -11.23 10.33
CA PRO A 87 -13.91 -11.61 11.65
C PRO A 87 -13.95 -10.41 12.61
N ALA A 88 -14.30 -10.60 13.89
CA ALA A 88 -14.40 -9.52 14.87
C ALA A 88 -13.02 -8.96 15.30
N LEU A 89 -12.25 -8.42 14.36
CA LEU A 89 -10.98 -7.75 14.60
C LEU A 89 -11.19 -6.23 14.50
N PRO A 90 -10.91 -5.43 15.54
CA PRO A 90 -11.10 -3.98 15.54
C PRO A 90 -10.36 -3.25 14.41
N LEU A 91 -9.21 -3.78 13.99
CA LEU A 91 -8.44 -3.28 12.82
C LEU A 91 -9.24 -3.33 11.50
N LEU A 92 -10.26 -4.18 11.42
CA LEU A 92 -11.14 -4.31 10.26
C LEU A 92 -12.29 -3.31 10.26
N ALA A 93 -12.45 -2.50 11.32
CA ALA A 93 -13.35 -1.35 11.31
C ALA A 93 -12.93 -0.28 10.29
N ALA A 94 -11.66 -0.26 9.88
CA ALA A 94 -11.12 0.64 8.87
C ALA A 94 -11.39 0.19 7.43
N LEU A 95 -12.04 -0.96 7.23
CA LEU A 95 -12.41 -1.43 5.90
C LEU A 95 -13.55 -0.58 5.35
N PRO A 96 -13.50 -0.16 4.07
CA PRO A 96 -14.61 0.54 3.44
C PRO A 96 -15.89 -0.27 3.58
N ASP A 97 -16.92 0.33 4.15
CA ASP A 97 -18.28 -0.20 4.03
C ASP A 97 -18.60 -0.32 2.55
N GLY A 98 -19.03 -1.51 2.11
CA GLY A 98 -19.01 -1.98 0.71
C GLY A 98 -19.79 -1.19 -0.35
N GLY A 99 -20.09 0.09 -0.13
CA GLY A 99 -20.75 0.98 -1.08
C GLY A 99 -19.84 1.91 -1.89
N THR A 100 -18.61 2.25 -1.44
CA THR A 100 -17.71 3.12 -2.23
C THR A 100 -16.31 2.51 -2.35
N PRO A 101 -15.86 2.18 -3.58
CA PRO A 101 -14.50 1.72 -3.80
C PRO A 101 -13.51 2.82 -3.39
N PRO A 102 -12.39 2.48 -2.73
CA PRO A 102 -11.47 3.47 -2.16
C PRO A 102 -10.57 4.11 -3.24
N TYR A 103 -11.14 4.67 -4.32
CA TYR A 103 -10.38 5.22 -5.45
C TYR A 103 -9.34 6.28 -5.05
N ALA A 104 -9.55 6.98 -3.93
CA ALA A 104 -8.58 7.91 -3.37
C ALA A 104 -7.21 7.24 -3.06
N THR A 105 -7.19 5.94 -2.75
CA THR A 105 -5.94 5.21 -2.47
C THR A 105 -5.09 4.98 -3.71
N LEU A 106 -5.68 5.07 -4.92
CA LEU A 106 -4.94 5.00 -6.19
C LEU A 106 -3.99 6.20 -6.37
N ALA A 107 -4.24 7.32 -5.68
CA ALA A 107 -3.34 8.47 -5.76
C ALA A 107 -1.96 8.19 -5.14
N VAL A 108 -1.90 7.30 -4.14
CA VAL A 108 -0.67 6.96 -3.40
C VAL A 108 0.42 6.36 -4.30
N PRO A 109 0.18 5.26 -5.05
CA PRO A 109 1.18 4.69 -5.94
C PRO A 109 1.55 5.65 -7.08
N VAL A 110 0.60 6.39 -7.64
CA VAL A 110 0.89 7.40 -8.68
C VAL A 110 1.86 8.46 -8.17
N LEU A 111 1.61 9.04 -6.99
CA LEU A 111 2.50 10.03 -6.38
C LEU A 111 3.89 9.44 -6.10
N ALA A 112 3.96 8.20 -5.62
CA ALA A 112 5.23 7.51 -5.40
C ALA A 112 6.03 7.35 -6.70
N GLY A 113 5.37 6.92 -7.80
CA GLY A 113 5.99 6.83 -9.13
C GLY A 113 6.55 8.17 -9.61
N ILE A 114 5.78 9.26 -9.46
CA ILE A 114 6.22 10.62 -9.83
C ILE A 114 7.46 11.02 -9.03
N VAL A 115 7.46 10.80 -7.71
CA VAL A 115 8.61 11.10 -6.84
C VAL A 115 9.85 10.32 -7.26
N ILE A 116 9.70 9.03 -7.62
CA ILE A 116 10.82 8.21 -8.12
C ILE A 116 11.41 8.83 -9.39
N GLY A 117 10.58 9.16 -10.38
CA GLY A 117 11.02 9.74 -11.64
C GLY A 117 11.72 11.10 -11.46
N LEU A 118 11.13 12.01 -10.67
CA LEU A 118 11.67 13.35 -10.45
C LEU A 118 12.98 13.34 -9.65
N VAL A 119 13.06 12.56 -8.57
CA VAL A 119 14.28 12.44 -7.76
C VAL A 119 15.40 11.82 -8.58
N LEU A 120 15.09 10.83 -9.42
CA LEU A 120 16.09 10.21 -10.25
C LEU A 120 16.67 11.18 -11.29
N VAL A 121 15.82 11.90 -12.04
CA VAL A 121 16.31 12.89 -13.02
C VAL A 121 17.18 13.94 -12.36
N ARG A 122 16.81 14.43 -11.16
CA ARG A 122 17.66 15.35 -10.39
C ARG A 122 19.03 14.79 -10.01
N ARG A 123 19.14 13.46 -9.81
CA ARG A 123 20.41 12.79 -9.52
C ARG A 123 21.22 12.46 -10.77
N LEU A 124 20.55 12.22 -11.89
CA LEU A 124 21.19 11.93 -13.17
C LEU A 124 21.68 13.19 -13.89
N ASP A 125 21.15 14.37 -13.55
CA ASP A 125 21.63 15.64 -14.11
C ASP A 125 23.09 15.98 -13.73
N SER A 126 23.69 15.33 -12.72
CA SER A 126 25.14 15.43 -12.51
C SER A 126 25.95 14.58 -13.52
N GLU A 127 25.29 13.73 -14.30
CA GLU A 127 25.86 12.89 -15.36
C GLU A 127 25.25 13.32 -16.71
N ASP A 128 25.75 14.42 -17.26
CA ASP A 128 25.15 15.17 -18.38
C ASP A 128 24.87 14.36 -19.67
N GLU A 129 25.45 13.17 -19.84
CA GLU A 129 25.42 12.38 -21.08
C GLU A 129 24.14 11.55 -21.29
N ARG A 130 23.24 11.46 -20.29
CA ARG A 130 22.09 10.54 -20.37
C ARG A 130 20.88 11.14 -21.09
N GLY A 131 20.45 10.52 -22.20
CA GLY A 131 19.25 10.90 -22.97
C GLY A 131 17.91 10.56 -22.28
N VAL A 132 16.80 11.10 -22.80
CA VAL A 132 15.43 10.92 -22.25
C VAL A 132 15.06 9.45 -22.04
N LEU A 133 15.34 8.59 -23.02
CA LEU A 133 15.09 7.13 -22.94
C LEU A 133 15.86 6.47 -21.80
N SER A 134 17.12 6.85 -21.60
CA SER A 134 17.93 6.28 -20.53
C SER A 134 17.41 6.72 -19.15
N ALA A 135 17.03 8.00 -18.98
CA ALA A 135 16.46 8.50 -17.74
C ALA A 135 15.14 7.77 -17.39
N ALA A 136 14.28 7.54 -18.38
CA ALA A 136 13.05 6.77 -18.22
C ALA A 136 13.32 5.31 -17.82
N GLY A 137 14.29 4.65 -18.48
CA GLY A 137 14.68 3.27 -18.16
C GLY A 137 15.21 3.11 -16.74
N TRP A 138 16.08 4.01 -16.28
CA TRP A 138 16.58 3.99 -14.90
C TRP A 138 15.47 4.29 -13.87
N ALA A 139 14.50 5.13 -14.21
CA ALA A 139 13.36 5.43 -13.34
C ALA A 139 12.44 4.21 -13.19
N ALA A 140 12.16 3.53 -14.30
CA ALA A 140 11.42 2.27 -14.30
C ALA A 140 12.14 1.20 -13.46
N LEU A 141 13.45 1.04 -13.65
CA LEU A 141 14.24 0.07 -12.88
C LEU A 141 14.23 0.38 -11.37
N ALA A 142 14.36 1.64 -10.99
CA ALA A 142 14.28 2.05 -9.60
C ALA A 142 12.88 1.81 -8.99
N ALA A 143 11.82 1.94 -9.79
CA ALA A 143 10.45 1.62 -9.40
C ALA A 143 10.22 0.12 -9.24
N VAL A 144 10.78 -0.72 -10.12
CA VAL A 144 10.77 -2.18 -9.97
C VAL A 144 11.44 -2.59 -8.64
N GLY A 145 12.56 -1.96 -8.27
CA GLY A 145 13.19 -2.23 -6.97
C GLY A 145 12.27 -1.92 -5.78
N VAL A 146 11.50 -0.83 -5.84
CA VAL A 146 10.50 -0.49 -4.80
C VAL A 146 9.34 -1.49 -4.81
N ALA A 147 8.87 -1.91 -5.98
CA ALA A 147 7.80 -2.89 -6.12
C ALA A 147 8.19 -4.27 -5.56
N LEU A 148 9.43 -4.72 -5.78
CA LEU A 148 9.95 -5.96 -5.20
C LEU A 148 9.99 -5.91 -3.67
N LEU A 149 10.46 -4.79 -3.10
CA LEU A 149 10.46 -4.58 -1.65
C LEU A 149 9.04 -4.60 -1.08
N LEU A 150 8.08 -3.98 -1.78
CA LEU A 150 6.67 -4.06 -1.41
C LEU A 150 6.15 -5.50 -1.47
N GLY A 151 6.51 -6.27 -2.50
CA GLY A 151 6.11 -7.68 -2.62
C GLY A 151 6.65 -8.55 -1.49
N VAL A 152 7.90 -8.34 -1.08
CA VAL A 152 8.49 -9.01 0.08
C VAL A 152 7.76 -8.60 1.36
N ALA A 153 7.50 -7.30 1.56
CA ALA A 153 6.75 -6.82 2.72
C ALA A 153 5.32 -7.40 2.75
N ALA A 154 4.64 -7.49 1.60
CA ALA A 154 3.32 -8.09 1.45
C ALA A 154 3.32 -9.58 1.77
N TYR A 155 4.33 -10.31 1.29
CA TYR A 155 4.50 -11.72 1.63
C TYR A 155 4.71 -11.93 3.14
N LEU A 156 5.54 -11.10 3.78
CA LEU A 156 5.81 -11.18 5.22
C LEU A 156 4.64 -10.71 6.09
N ALA A 157 3.83 -9.78 5.57
CA ALA A 157 2.64 -9.29 6.24
C ALA A 157 1.45 -10.27 6.12
N GLY A 158 1.54 -11.27 5.24
CA GLY A 158 0.57 -12.35 5.10
C GLY A 158 0.95 -13.59 5.91
N GLY A 159 -0.05 -14.34 6.34
CA GLY A 159 0.14 -15.60 7.05
C GLY A 159 -1.17 -16.20 7.57
N PRO A 160 -1.22 -17.53 7.79
CA PRO A 160 -2.38 -18.17 8.40
C PRO A 160 -2.58 -17.68 9.84
N LEU A 161 -3.74 -17.09 10.14
CA LEU A 161 -4.11 -16.68 11.51
C LEU A 161 -4.86 -17.78 12.27
N GLY A 162 -5.19 -18.89 11.62
CA GLY A 162 -5.89 -20.03 12.21
C GLY A 162 -6.16 -21.13 11.18
N SER A 163 -7.00 -22.11 11.54
CA SER A 163 -7.46 -23.17 10.64
C SER A 163 -8.75 -22.77 9.89
N GLY A 164 -9.09 -23.50 8.82
CA GLY A 164 -10.35 -23.30 8.08
C GLY A 164 -10.43 -21.95 7.35
N ARG A 165 -11.39 -21.09 7.74
CA ARG A 165 -11.62 -19.80 7.06
C ARG A 165 -10.45 -18.82 7.22
N LEU A 166 -9.64 -18.90 8.28
CA LEU A 166 -8.49 -18.01 8.54
C LEU A 166 -7.15 -18.59 8.07
N ALA A 167 -7.17 -19.65 7.25
CA ALA A 167 -5.96 -20.30 6.74
C ALA A 167 -5.18 -19.44 5.74
N THR A 168 -5.80 -18.41 5.15
CA THR A 168 -5.16 -17.49 4.21
C THR A 168 -5.54 -16.07 4.56
N VAL A 169 -4.62 -15.32 5.17
CA VAL A 169 -4.82 -13.91 5.52
C VAL A 169 -3.65 -13.09 5.00
N GLY A 170 -3.97 -12.00 4.31
CA GLY A 170 -3.01 -11.02 3.82
C GLY A 170 -2.92 -10.91 2.29
N PRO A 171 -2.12 -9.96 1.80
CA PRO A 171 -1.92 -9.71 0.39
C PRO A 171 -1.02 -10.77 -0.27
N SER A 172 -1.28 -11.04 -1.55
CA SER A 172 -0.37 -11.86 -2.35
C SER A 172 0.87 -11.05 -2.69
N GLY A 173 2.03 -11.43 -2.12
CA GLY A 173 3.30 -10.73 -2.35
C GLY A 173 3.71 -10.66 -3.81
N TRP A 174 3.46 -11.73 -4.59
CA TRP A 174 3.72 -11.74 -6.03
C TRP A 174 2.82 -10.75 -6.79
N LEU A 175 1.51 -10.75 -6.52
CA LEU A 175 0.59 -9.82 -7.18
C LEU A 175 0.88 -8.37 -6.78
N ALA A 176 1.19 -8.12 -5.51
CA ALA A 176 1.61 -6.80 -5.03
C ALA A 176 2.85 -6.31 -5.78
N ALA A 177 3.87 -7.16 -5.95
CA ALA A 177 5.06 -6.80 -6.73
C ALA A 177 4.75 -6.54 -8.20
N ALA A 178 3.96 -7.42 -8.84
CA ALA A 178 3.66 -7.33 -10.26
C ALA A 178 2.87 -6.05 -10.59
N TYR A 179 1.80 -5.77 -9.84
CA TYR A 179 0.99 -4.56 -10.04
C TYR A 179 1.80 -3.30 -9.75
N ALA A 180 2.53 -3.26 -8.62
CA ALA A 180 3.35 -2.10 -8.28
C ALA A 180 4.47 -1.87 -9.30
N ALA A 181 5.07 -2.93 -9.85
CA ALA A 181 6.13 -2.80 -10.84
C ALA A 181 5.62 -2.13 -12.12
N VAL A 182 4.42 -2.49 -12.58
CA VAL A 182 3.78 -1.89 -13.74
C VAL A 182 3.41 -0.44 -13.44
N GLU A 183 2.65 -0.20 -12.37
CA GLU A 183 2.12 1.12 -12.06
C GLU A 183 3.22 2.14 -11.74
N LEU A 184 4.09 1.81 -10.77
CA LEU A 184 5.21 2.67 -10.39
C LEU A 184 6.20 2.81 -11.55
N GLY A 185 6.45 1.73 -12.30
CA GLY A 185 7.39 1.72 -13.42
C GLY A 185 6.96 2.65 -14.54
N VAL A 186 5.71 2.56 -14.98
CA VAL A 186 5.15 3.42 -16.03
C VAL A 186 5.15 4.88 -15.57
N VAL A 187 4.64 5.16 -14.36
CA VAL A 187 4.54 6.54 -13.87
C VAL A 187 5.92 7.16 -13.66
N ALA A 188 6.89 6.41 -13.10
CA ALA A 188 8.26 6.89 -12.91
C ALA A 188 8.97 7.15 -14.24
N ALA A 189 8.79 6.26 -15.23
CA ALA A 189 9.36 6.42 -16.57
C ALA A 189 8.83 7.69 -17.25
N VAL A 190 7.50 7.90 -17.23
CA VAL A 190 6.86 9.08 -17.83
C VAL A 190 7.30 10.36 -17.10
N ALA A 191 7.30 10.37 -15.77
CA ALA A 191 7.73 11.53 -14.99
C ALA A 191 9.19 11.90 -15.27
N ALA A 192 10.08 10.89 -15.36
CA ALA A 192 11.47 11.10 -15.68
C ALA A 192 11.67 11.59 -17.12
N ALA A 193 10.98 11.00 -18.09
CA ALA A 193 11.04 11.40 -19.49
C ALA A 193 10.60 12.86 -19.67
N ALA A 194 9.46 13.23 -19.07
CA ALA A 194 8.92 14.59 -19.12
C ALA A 194 9.86 15.61 -18.45
N ALA A 195 10.42 15.27 -17.28
CA ALA A 195 11.36 16.15 -16.58
C ALA A 195 12.65 16.38 -17.37
N ARG A 196 13.21 15.33 -18.00
CA ARG A 196 14.41 15.46 -18.83
C ARG A 196 14.13 16.19 -20.14
N PHE A 197 12.98 15.94 -20.78
CA PHE A 197 12.59 16.63 -22.01
C PHE A 197 12.51 18.15 -21.81
N ARG A 198 11.92 18.60 -20.70
CA ARG A 198 11.83 20.04 -20.35
C ARG A 198 13.17 20.72 -20.08
N ARG A 199 14.24 19.95 -19.84
CA ARG A 199 15.58 20.46 -19.52
C ARG A 199 16.52 20.51 -20.71
N ARG A 200 16.12 19.98 -21.88
CA ARG A 200 16.94 20.09 -23.09
C ARG A 200 16.93 21.55 -23.58
N PRO A 201 18.09 22.21 -23.75
CA PRO A 201 18.13 23.48 -24.45
C PRO A 201 17.67 23.26 -25.91
N ALA A 202 16.88 24.21 -26.41
CA ALA A 202 16.36 24.23 -27.78
C ALA A 202 17.47 24.47 -28.81
#